data_AF-A0A2M6ZQL6-F1
#
_entry.id   AF-A0A2M6ZQL6-F1
#
_cell.length_a   1.000
_cell.length_b   1.000
_cell.length_c   1.000
_cell.angle_alpha   90.00
_cell.angle_beta   90.00
_cell.angle_gamma   90.00
#
_symmetry.space_group_name_H-M   'P 1'
#
loop_
_entity.id
_entity.type
_entity.pdbx_description
1 polymer ?
#
loop_
_entity_poly.entity_id
_entity_poly.type
_entity_poly.pdbx_seq_one_letter_code
_entity_poly.pdbx_strand_id
1 'polypeptide(L)'
;MTKWTTKIGAAIIVLLVLVAFCAPLIAPHDPNTYHLDMKFDGPHWGYWFGNDVDGRDLLSRIIYGARVSLGIGVAVVGISTIVGSVIGLIAGYKGGIIDQFQW
;
A
#
# COMPACT_ATOMS: atom_id res chain seq x y z
N MET A 1 4.50 16.23 20.63
CA MET A 1 4.14 14.91 20.07
C MET A 1 5.33 13.97 20.29
N THR A 2 5.11 12.87 21.00
CA THR A 2 6.15 12.00 21.59
C THR A 2 6.97 11.28 20.52
N LYS A 3 8.29 11.50 20.48
CA LYS A 3 9.25 10.96 19.49
C LYS A 3 9.14 9.45 19.21
N TRP A 4 8.52 8.69 20.11
CA TRP A 4 8.28 7.25 20.00
C TRP A 4 7.22 6.89 18.96
N THR A 5 6.16 7.67 18.82
CA THR A 5 5.09 7.38 17.85
C THR A 5 5.58 7.48 16.41
N THR A 6 6.40 8.49 16.11
CA THR A 6 7.04 8.65 14.80
C THR A 6 7.95 7.47 14.47
N LYS A 7 8.75 6.99 15.44
CA LYS A 7 9.65 5.84 15.23
C LYS A 7 8.87 4.55 14.94
N ILE A 8 7.79 4.30 15.69
CA ILE A 8 6.94 3.12 15.49
C ILE A 8 6.27 3.18 14.11
N GLY A 9 5.68 4.32 13.74
CA GLY A 9 5.06 4.49 12.43
C GLY A 9 6.06 4.28 11.29
N ALA A 10 7.26 4.87 11.39
CA ALA A 10 8.32 4.67 10.40
C ALA A 10 8.75 3.20 10.30
N ALA A 11 8.91 2.50 11.43
CA ALA A 11 9.27 1.09 11.44
C ALA A 11 8.21 0.20 10.76
N ILE A 12 6.92 0.47 10.98
CA ILE A 12 5.82 -0.24 10.31
C ILE A 12 5.88 -0.03 8.80
N ILE A 13 6.06 1.22 8.35
CA ILE A 13 6.16 1.52 6.92
C ILE A 13 7.36 0.81 6.29
N VAL A 14 8.53 0.86 6.93
CA VAL A 14 9.73 0.17 6.44
C VAL A 14 9.48 -1.34 6.35
N LEU A 15 8.84 -1.94 7.35
CA LEU A 15 8.48 -3.36 7.32
C LEU A 15 7.55 -3.68 6.15
N LEU A 16 6.50 -2.88 5.93
CA LEU A 16 5.57 -3.10 4.81
C LEU A 16 6.27 -2.99 3.45
N VAL A 17 7.18 -2.02 3.29
CA VAL A 17 7.98 -1.85 2.07
C VAL A 17 8.88 -3.07 1.85
N LEU A 18 9.54 -3.57 2.90
CA LEU A 18 10.37 -4.77 2.81
C LEU A 18 9.54 -6.01 2.43
N VAL A 19 8.39 -6.22 3.07
CA VAL A 19 7.48 -7.33 2.74
C VAL A 19 7.02 -7.26 1.28
N ALA A 20 6.65 -6.07 0.79
CA ALA A 20 6.21 -5.90 -0.58
C ALA A 20 7.32 -6.12 -1.62
N PHE A 21 8.55 -5.68 -1.31
CA PHE A 21 9.69 -5.83 -2.23
C PHE A 21 10.22 -7.28 -2.23
N CYS A 22 10.28 -7.90 -1.05
CA CYS A 22 10.68 -9.29 -0.87
C CYS A 22 9.55 -10.29 -1.12
N ALA A 23 8.34 -9.85 -1.50
CA ALA A 23 7.19 -10.69 -1.81
C ALA A 23 7.50 -11.95 -2.63
N PRO A 24 8.24 -11.89 -3.77
CA PRO A 24 8.56 -13.08 -4.55
C PRO A 24 9.52 -14.06 -3.87
N LEU A 25 10.22 -13.65 -2.82
CA LEU A 25 11.15 -14.49 -2.05
C LEU A 25 10.49 -15.07 -0.79
N ILE A 26 9.52 -14.37 -0.20
CA ILE A 26 8.90 -14.76 1.08
C ILE A 26 7.54 -15.44 0.91
N ALA A 27 6.87 -15.28 -0.24
CA ALA A 27 5.60 -15.93 -0.49
C ALA A 27 5.78 -17.46 -0.63
N PRO A 28 5.05 -18.28 0.13
CA PRO A 28 5.17 -19.74 0.06
C PRO A 28 4.79 -20.33 -1.30
N HIS A 29 3.82 -19.72 -1.98
CA HIS A 29 3.29 -20.20 -3.27
C HIS A 29 3.13 -19.05 -4.26
N ASP A 30 2.98 -19.40 -5.54
CA ASP A 30 2.63 -18.40 -6.56
C ASP A 30 1.18 -17.94 -6.33
N PRO A 31 0.95 -16.61 -6.13
CA PRO A 31 -0.36 -16.06 -5.81
C PRO A 31 -1.40 -16.20 -6.94
N ASN A 32 -0.99 -16.57 -8.15
CA ASN A 32 -1.86 -16.73 -9.32
C ASN A 32 -2.12 -18.19 -9.69
N THR A 33 -1.62 -19.16 -8.91
CA THR A 33 -1.87 -20.58 -9.19
C THR A 33 -3.22 -21.00 -8.64
N TYR A 34 -4.08 -21.51 -9.53
CA TYR A 34 -5.46 -21.92 -9.20
C TYR A 34 -5.51 -23.42 -8.87
N HIS A 35 -6.01 -23.75 -7.67
CA HIS A 35 -6.32 -25.12 -7.25
C HIS A 35 -7.83 -25.23 -7.00
N LEU A 36 -8.60 -25.53 -8.05
CA LEU A 36 -10.07 -25.53 -8.00
C LEU A 36 -10.66 -26.55 -7.02
N ASP A 37 -9.87 -27.58 -6.68
CA ASP A 37 -10.14 -28.59 -5.67
C ASP A 37 -10.01 -28.07 -4.23
N MET A 38 -9.26 -26.99 -4.01
CA MET A 38 -8.99 -26.39 -2.70
C MET A 38 -9.80 -25.11 -2.44
N LYS A 39 -10.94 -24.92 -3.11
CA LYS A 39 -11.77 -23.71 -2.93
C LYS A 39 -12.32 -23.62 -1.52
N PHE A 40 -12.12 -22.46 -0.89
CA PHE A 40 -12.52 -22.21 0.50
C PHE A 40 -11.96 -23.21 1.51
N ASP A 41 -10.83 -23.84 1.18
CA ASP A 41 -10.20 -24.76 2.12
C ASP A 41 -9.60 -23.99 3.30
N GLY A 42 -9.69 -24.60 4.48
CA GLY A 42 -9.27 -23.99 5.73
C GLY A 42 -7.75 -23.97 5.93
N PRO A 43 -7.27 -23.28 6.97
CA PRO A 43 -5.85 -23.30 7.35
C PRO A 43 -5.33 -24.70 7.61
N HIS A 44 -4.25 -25.09 6.93
CA HIS A 44 -3.61 -26.39 7.13
C HIS A 44 -2.10 -26.35 6.82
N TRP A 45 -1.42 -27.48 7.04
CA TRP A 45 0.02 -27.60 6.79
C TRP A 45 0.31 -27.50 5.28
N GLY A 46 0.92 -26.39 4.87
CA GLY A 46 1.07 -26.01 3.46
C GLY A 46 0.44 -24.63 3.23
N TYR A 47 -0.86 -24.49 3.48
CA TYR A 47 -1.60 -23.24 3.32
C TYR A 47 -1.96 -22.64 4.68
N TRP A 48 -1.06 -21.82 5.23
CA TRP A 48 -1.17 -21.32 6.62
C TRP A 48 -2.45 -20.52 6.89
N PHE A 49 -2.95 -19.79 5.90
CA PHE A 49 -4.19 -19.04 5.99
C PHE A 49 -5.33 -19.66 5.16
N GLY A 50 -5.11 -20.87 4.62
CA GLY A 50 -6.03 -21.54 3.72
C GLY A 50 -6.06 -20.90 2.32
N ASN A 51 -7.15 -21.17 1.61
CA ASN A 51 -7.30 -20.83 0.21
C ASN A 51 -8.50 -19.90 -0.02
N ASP A 52 -8.44 -19.08 -1.06
CA ASP A 52 -9.53 -18.19 -1.43
C ASP A 52 -10.66 -18.90 -2.20
N VAL A 53 -11.65 -18.12 -2.68
CA VAL A 53 -12.78 -18.60 -3.52
C VAL A 53 -12.34 -19.28 -4.81
N ASP A 54 -11.12 -18.99 -5.27
CA ASP A 54 -10.54 -19.52 -6.49
C ASP A 54 -9.53 -20.64 -6.20
N GLY A 55 -9.35 -21.01 -4.92
CA GLY A 55 -8.42 -22.05 -4.49
C GLY A 55 -6.95 -21.61 -4.44
N ARG A 56 -6.67 -20.31 -4.49
CA ARG A 56 -5.32 -19.74 -4.43
C ARG A 56 -4.89 -19.55 -2.97
N ASP A 57 -3.59 -19.64 -2.71
CA ASP A 57 -3.02 -19.43 -1.37
C ASP A 57 -3.29 -18.01 -0.85
N LEU A 58 -4.06 -17.91 0.24
CA LEU A 58 -4.48 -16.64 0.81
C LEU A 58 -3.29 -15.85 1.40
N LEU A 59 -2.32 -16.53 2.01
CA LEU A 59 -1.16 -15.87 2.61
C LEU A 59 -0.29 -15.22 1.51
N SER A 60 0.01 -15.97 0.45
CA SER A 60 0.75 -15.45 -0.71
C SER A 60 0.02 -14.27 -1.37
N ARG A 61 -1.31 -14.32 -1.48
CA ARG A 61 -2.11 -13.20 -2.01
C ARG A 61 -2.06 -11.96 -1.11
N ILE A 62 -2.03 -12.12 0.21
CA ILE A 62 -1.90 -10.98 1.13
C ILE A 62 -0.51 -10.33 0.98
N ILE A 63 0.55 -11.12 0.93
CA ILE A 63 1.93 -10.65 0.75
C ILE A 63 2.07 -9.86 -0.56
N TYR A 64 1.60 -10.42 -1.67
CA TYR A 64 1.61 -9.73 -2.96
C TYR A 64 0.64 -8.54 -3.00
N GLY A 65 -0.48 -8.61 -2.27
CA GLY A 65 -1.42 -7.51 -2.09
C GLY A 65 -0.79 -6.28 -1.44
N ALA A 66 0.18 -6.47 -0.54
CA ALA A 66 0.94 -5.38 0.06
C ALA A 66 1.72 -4.59 -1.02
N ARG A 67 2.31 -5.28 -2.00
CA ARG A 67 3.03 -4.64 -3.12
C ARG A 67 2.11 -3.82 -4.01
N VAL A 68 0.94 -4.36 -4.35
CA VAL A 68 -0.06 -3.63 -5.15
C VAL A 68 -0.56 -2.41 -4.39
N SER A 69 -0.92 -2.57 -3.12
CA SER A 69 -1.44 -1.49 -2.27
C SER A 69 -0.43 -0.35 -2.11
N LEU A 70 0.85 -0.66 -1.87
CA LEU A 70 1.91 0.34 -1.79
C LEU A 70 2.11 1.07 -3.12
N GLY A 71 2.10 0.34 -4.25
CA GLY A 71 2.23 0.94 -5.58
C GLY A 71 1.11 1.95 -5.86
N ILE A 72 -0.14 1.58 -5.54
CA ILE A 72 -1.29 2.47 -5.68
C ILE A 72 -1.16 3.67 -4.75
N GLY A 73 -0.79 3.47 -3.49
CA GLY A 73 -0.61 4.56 -2.52
C GLY A 73 0.41 5.60 -2.98
N VAL A 74 1.56 5.15 -3.49
CA VAL A 74 2.60 6.04 -4.04
C VAL A 74 2.08 6.79 -5.27
N ALA A 75 1.40 6.11 -6.18
CA ALA A 75 0.85 6.73 -7.38
C ALA A 75 -0.19 7.81 -7.05
N VAL A 76 -1.13 7.50 -6.14
CA VAL A 76 -2.17 8.45 -5.70
C VAL A 76 -1.54 9.67 -5.06
N VAL A 77 -0.62 9.48 -4.10
CA VAL A 77 0.07 10.60 -3.45
C VAL A 77 0.82 11.45 -4.47
N GLY A 78 1.57 10.83 -5.39
CA GLY A 78 2.29 11.54 -6.44
C GLY A 78 1.38 12.41 -7.31
N ILE A 79 0.26 11.87 -7.77
CA ILE A 79 -0.73 12.60 -8.57
C ILE A 79 -1.36 13.73 -7.73
N SER A 80 -1.79 13.44 -6.50
CA SER A 80 -2.39 14.43 -5.60
C SER A 80 -1.41 15.56 -5.29
N THR A 81 -0.13 15.28 -5.10
CA THR A 81 0.90 16.31 -4.91
C THR A 81 1.05 17.16 -6.15
N ILE A 82 1.14 16.58 -7.35
CA ILE A 82 1.26 17.36 -8.59
C ILE A 82 0.05 18.29 -8.77
N VAL A 83 -1.16 17.73 -8.69
CA VAL A 83 -2.41 18.50 -8.88
C VAL A 83 -2.56 19.55 -7.77
N GLY A 84 -2.36 19.16 -6.52
CA GLY A 84 -2.44 20.05 -5.37
C GLY A 84 -1.42 21.19 -5.44
N SER A 85 -0.19 20.92 -5.89
CA SER A 85 0.83 21.94 -6.08
C SER A 85 0.49 22.90 -7.22
N VAL A 86 -0.03 22.42 -8.36
CA VAL A 86 -0.47 23.30 -9.46
C VAL A 86 -1.59 24.23 -9.00
N ILE A 87 -2.61 23.68 -8.32
CA ILE A 87 -3.71 24.47 -7.77
C ILE A 87 -3.19 25.46 -6.73
N GLY A 88 -2.32 25.01 -5.83
CA GLY A 88 -1.70 25.83 -4.78
C GLY A 88 -0.88 26.98 -5.36
N LEU A 89 -0.12 26.75 -6.44
CA LEU A 89 0.64 27.79 -7.14
C LEU A 89 -0.27 28.81 -7.81
N ILE A 90 -1.33 28.37 -8.49
CA ILE A 90 -2.31 29.28 -9.12
C ILE A 90 -3.01 30.12 -8.04
N ALA A 91 -3.42 29.50 -6.94
CA ALA A 91 -4.06 30.16 -5.81
C ALA A 91 -3.10 31.12 -5.10
N GLY A 92 -1.83 30.76 -4.92
CA GLY A 92 -0.81 31.64 -4.34
C GLY A 92 -0.48 32.82 -5.24
N TYR A 93 -0.42 32.63 -6.55
CA TYR A 93 -0.14 33.69 -7.51
C TYR A 93 -1.30 34.69 -7.64
N LYS A 94 -2.55 34.23 -7.63
CA LYS A 94 -3.74 35.10 -7.68
C LYS A 94 -4.15 35.65 -6.30
N GLY A 95 -3.95 34.88 -5.25
CA GLY A 95 -4.23 35.24 -3.86
C GLY A 95 -3.18 36.18 -3.25
N GLY A 96 -1.94 36.19 -3.77
CA GLY A 96 -0.95 37.22 -3.41
C GLY A 96 -1.41 38.65 -3.74
N ILE A 97 -2.36 38.83 -4.68
CA ILE A 97 -2.97 40.14 -4.94
C ILE A 97 -4.05 40.47 -3.90
N ILE A 98 -4.80 39.48 -3.40
CA ILE A 98 -5.89 39.67 -2.43
C ILE A 98 -5.35 39.83 -1.00
N ASP A 99 -4.22 39.16 -0.70
CA ASP A 99 -3.52 39.23 0.59
C ASP A 99 -2.70 40.54 0.73
N GLN A 100 -2.31 41.17 -0.39
CA GLN A 100 -1.72 42.51 -0.41
C GLN A 100 -2.73 43.64 -0.16
N PHE A 101 -4.03 43.35 -0.13
CA PHE A 101 -5.09 44.30 0.22
C PHE A 101 -5.42 44.32 1.71
N GLN A 102 -4.45 43.97 2.56
CA GLN A 102 -4.51 44.19 4.00
C GLN A 102 -3.83 45.55 4.28
N TRP A 103 -4.61 46.48 4.84
CA TRP A 103 -4.16 47.81 5.31
C TRP A 103 -2.90 47.74 6.19
#